data_AF-A0A9Q1MZQ3-F1
#
_entry.id   AF-A0A9Q1MZQ3-F1
#
_cell.length_a   1.000
_cell.length_b   1.000
_cell.length_c   1.000
_cell.angle_alpha   90.00
_cell.angle_beta   90.00
_cell.angle_gamma   90.00
#
_symmetry.space_group_name_H-M   'P 1'
#
loop_
_entity.id
_entity.type
_entity.pdbx_description
1 polymer ?
#
loop_
_entity_poly.entity_id
_entity_poly.type
_entity_poly.pdbx_seq_one_letter_code
_entity_poly.pdbx_strand_id
1 'polypeptide(L)'
;MLAATSKWFHRIITEESLWKHACLRDLQVPDPGKVTFKWISLYATAFNGYHSYQFHQQDKHIDRMRIVAFSFDLQNALLTKKLIPPLKILKEKTTEKTLELNGCGVVRNVKRGIWIADSQLVRCPVCDLNTCDGKLILLGSHNEKKQADGACAGIFDVKRLKNCSTSAVLDLKTWVGKPNYWQPKSMITPYAVAVNTNLQENEGLHVKFHVMKSGKNGEIVSIRISEQLL
;
A
#
# COMPACT_ATOMS: atom_id res chain seq x y z
N MET A 1 13.33 24.50 -14.67
CA MET A 1 11.91 24.12 -14.87
C MET A 1 11.54 24.42 -16.33
N LEU A 2 11.50 23.41 -17.22
CA LEU A 2 11.32 23.62 -18.68
C LEU A 2 9.99 24.31 -19.05
N ALA A 3 8.92 24.09 -18.28
CA ALA A 3 7.63 24.75 -18.53
C ALA A 3 7.69 26.28 -18.35
N ALA A 4 8.62 26.77 -17.53
CA ALA A 4 8.79 28.20 -17.25
C ALA A 4 9.68 28.91 -18.29
N THR A 5 10.36 28.17 -19.17
CA THR A 5 11.31 28.75 -20.13
C THR A 5 10.68 29.12 -21.47
N SER A 6 9.55 28.51 -21.85
CA SER A 6 8.83 28.83 -23.10
C SER A 6 7.37 28.36 -23.08
N LYS A 7 6.49 29.12 -23.74
CA LYS A 7 5.09 28.73 -23.98
C LYS A 7 4.97 27.40 -24.74
N TRP A 8 5.94 27.07 -25.59
CA TRP A 8 5.95 25.80 -26.32
C TRP A 8 6.18 24.62 -25.38
N PHE A 9 7.20 24.69 -24.52
CA PHE A 9 7.45 23.67 -23.50
C PHE A 9 6.30 23.58 -22.50
N HIS A 10 5.70 24.72 -22.13
CA HIS A 10 4.52 24.72 -21.27
C HIS A 10 3.38 23.90 -21.87
N ARG A 11 3.05 24.10 -23.16
CA ARG A 11 2.01 23.33 -23.86
C ARG A 11 2.29 21.83 -23.84
N ILE A 12 3.53 21.42 -24.14
CA ILE A 12 3.90 19.99 -24.13
C ILE A 12 3.81 19.39 -22.73
N ILE A 13 4.26 20.11 -21.71
CA ILE A 13 4.21 19.64 -20.32
C ILE A 13 2.77 19.58 -19.81
N THR A 14 1.81 20.28 -20.40
CA THR A 14 0.40 20.14 -20.03
C THR A 14 -0.32 18.96 -20.70
N GLU A 15 0.34 18.24 -21.62
CA GLU A 15 -0.26 17.08 -22.30
C GLU A 15 -0.38 15.87 -21.35
N GLU A 16 -1.60 15.35 -21.21
CA GLU A 16 -1.89 14.21 -20.34
C GLU A 16 -1.21 12.91 -20.79
N SER A 17 -0.97 12.75 -22.10
CA SER A 17 -0.29 11.57 -22.66
C SER A 17 1.17 11.47 -22.21
N LEU A 18 1.85 12.60 -22.05
CA LEU A 18 3.22 12.67 -21.55
C LEU A 18 3.28 12.18 -20.10
N TRP A 19 2.37 12.66 -19.25
CA TRP A 19 2.29 12.24 -17.86
C TRP A 19 1.80 10.80 -17.70
N LYS A 20 0.91 10.32 -18.58
CA LYS A 20 0.56 8.90 -18.64
C LYS A 20 1.81 8.05 -18.87
N HIS A 21 2.61 8.39 -19.87
CA HIS A 21 3.83 7.66 -20.18
C HIS A 21 4.83 7.71 -19.00
N ALA A 22 5.05 8.90 -18.43
CA ALA A 22 5.94 9.06 -17.28
C ALA A 22 5.47 8.26 -16.06
N CYS A 23 4.18 8.31 -15.72
CA CYS A 23 3.59 7.53 -14.63
C CYS A 23 3.77 6.02 -14.84
N LEU A 24 3.40 5.48 -16.00
CA LEU A 24 3.47 4.03 -16.24
C LEU A 24 4.91 3.53 -16.20
N ARG A 25 5.86 4.30 -16.75
CA ARG A 25 7.29 3.99 -16.71
C ARG A 25 7.85 4.04 -15.28
N ASP A 26 7.64 5.14 -14.57
CA ASP A 26 8.29 5.41 -13.29
C ASP A 26 7.65 4.61 -12.15
N LEU A 27 6.33 4.38 -12.20
CA LEU A 27 5.60 3.58 -11.22
C LEU A 27 5.62 2.07 -11.53
N GLN A 28 6.03 1.66 -12.73
CA GLN A 28 6.05 0.26 -13.18
C GLN A 28 4.71 -0.47 -13.04
N VAL A 29 3.61 0.26 -13.28
CA VAL A 29 2.24 -0.26 -13.22
C VAL A 29 1.67 -0.48 -14.63
N PRO A 30 0.74 -1.43 -14.82
CA PRO A 30 0.12 -1.67 -16.11
C PRO A 30 -0.76 -0.47 -16.51
N ASP A 31 -0.96 -0.29 -17.82
CA ASP A 31 -1.90 0.72 -18.33
C ASP A 31 -3.33 0.38 -17.88
N PRO A 32 -3.97 1.23 -17.04
CA PRO A 32 -5.34 0.99 -16.59
C PRO A 32 -6.39 1.33 -17.65
N GLY A 33 -5.99 1.78 -18.84
CA GLY A 33 -6.89 2.21 -19.90
C GLY A 33 -7.43 3.63 -19.64
N LYS A 34 -8.76 3.79 -19.70
CA LYS A 34 -9.40 5.08 -19.48
C LYS A 34 -9.50 5.38 -17.98
N VAL A 35 -8.96 6.53 -17.58
CA VAL A 35 -8.96 7.00 -16.18
C VAL A 35 -9.82 8.24 -16.02
N THR A 36 -10.30 8.49 -14.80
CA THR A 36 -11.08 9.68 -14.44
C THR A 36 -10.26 10.77 -13.75
N PHE A 37 -9.00 10.48 -13.42
CA PHE A 37 -8.05 11.42 -12.83
C PHE A 37 -7.10 12.01 -13.88
N LYS A 38 -6.43 13.11 -13.54
CA LYS A 38 -5.36 13.68 -14.35
C LYS A 38 -4.04 12.99 -14.03
N TRP A 39 -3.30 12.56 -15.05
CA TRP A 39 -2.02 11.89 -14.91
C TRP A 39 -0.96 12.78 -14.27
N ILE A 40 -0.97 14.09 -14.56
CA ILE A 40 -0.07 15.05 -13.91
C ILE A 40 -0.31 15.09 -12.39
N SER A 41 -1.58 15.00 -11.96
CA SER A 41 -1.92 14.98 -10.54
C SER A 41 -1.47 13.69 -9.87
N LEU A 42 -1.59 12.54 -10.56
CA LEU A 42 -1.05 11.27 -10.06
C LEU A 42 0.47 11.33 -9.92
N TYR A 43 1.16 11.83 -10.94
CA TYR A 43 2.62 11.97 -10.93
C TYR A 43 3.09 12.89 -9.80
N ALA A 44 2.49 14.07 -9.69
CA ALA A 44 2.77 14.99 -8.60
C ALA A 44 2.50 14.31 -7.25
N THR A 45 1.36 13.62 -7.07
CA THR A 45 1.05 12.94 -5.81
C THR A 45 2.07 11.86 -5.48
N ALA A 46 2.53 11.08 -6.46
CA ALA A 46 3.51 10.03 -6.27
C ALA A 46 4.93 10.54 -6.01
N PHE A 47 5.30 11.72 -6.55
CA PHE A 47 6.67 12.23 -6.54
C PHE A 47 6.85 13.61 -5.87
N ASN A 48 5.85 14.14 -5.15
CA ASN A 48 5.90 15.47 -4.51
C ASN A 48 6.92 15.62 -3.37
N GLY A 49 7.70 14.58 -3.04
CA GLY A 49 8.77 14.64 -2.05
C GLY A 49 8.31 14.71 -0.58
N TYR A 50 7.01 14.92 -0.30
CA TYR A 50 6.46 14.94 1.06
C TYR A 50 6.47 13.55 1.74
N HIS A 51 6.71 12.49 0.98
CA HIS A 51 6.66 11.10 1.43
C HIS A 51 7.87 10.27 0.99
N SER A 52 8.83 10.86 0.28
CA SER A 52 9.88 10.10 -0.39
C SER A 52 11.21 10.24 0.36
N TYR A 53 11.72 9.12 0.84
CA TYR A 53 13.13 8.97 1.17
C TYR A 53 13.95 9.31 -0.09
N GLN A 54 14.87 10.27 0.00
CA GLN A 54 15.88 10.43 -1.05
C GLN A 54 16.91 9.31 -0.85
N PHE A 55 17.25 8.58 -1.92
CA PHE A 55 18.20 7.46 -1.94
C PHE A 55 19.57 7.75 -1.26
N HIS A 56 19.91 9.01 -1.01
CA HIS A 56 21.14 9.46 -0.36
C HIS A 56 20.99 10.01 1.08
N GLN A 57 19.80 10.00 1.68
CA GLN A 57 19.59 10.52 3.05
C GLN A 57 19.34 9.38 4.04
N GLN A 58 20.41 8.76 4.54
CA GLN A 58 20.35 7.63 5.48
C GLN A 58 19.81 7.99 6.88
N ASP A 59 19.91 9.27 7.28
CA ASP A 59 19.76 9.71 8.68
C ASP A 59 18.38 10.31 9.04
N LYS A 60 17.40 10.35 8.13
CA LYS A 60 16.06 10.82 8.49
C LYS A 60 15.23 9.69 9.10
N HIS A 61 14.71 9.93 10.30
CA HIS A 61 13.76 9.10 11.02
C HIS A 61 12.69 8.49 10.08
N ILE A 62 12.43 7.19 10.23
CA ILE A 62 11.55 6.34 9.41
C ILE A 62 10.08 6.64 9.72
N ASP A 63 9.68 7.91 9.71
CA ASP A 63 8.29 8.28 10.05
C ASP A 63 7.36 8.20 8.84
N ARG A 64 7.91 8.30 7.61
CA ARG A 64 7.14 8.27 6.34
C ARG A 64 8.00 7.72 5.19
N MET A 65 7.68 6.53 4.70
CA MET A 65 8.28 5.93 3.51
C MET A 65 7.18 5.68 2.47
N ARG A 66 7.17 6.45 1.39
CA ARG A 66 6.46 6.05 0.17
C ARG A 66 7.08 4.75 -0.31
N ILE A 67 6.25 3.72 -0.35
CA ILE A 67 6.68 2.40 -0.77
C ILE A 67 6.77 2.46 -2.28
N VAL A 68 5.64 2.38 -3.01
CA VAL A 68 5.56 2.55 -4.48
C VAL A 68 4.08 2.68 -4.90
N ALA A 69 3.73 2.28 -6.13
CA ALA A 69 2.37 2.09 -6.60
C ALA A 69 2.17 0.67 -7.13
N PHE A 70 0.92 0.22 -7.14
CA PHE A 70 0.48 -1.06 -7.69
C PHE A 70 -0.96 -0.91 -8.21
N SER A 71 -1.50 -1.92 -8.89
CA SER A 71 -2.83 -1.85 -9.47
C SER A 71 -3.78 -2.91 -8.93
N PHE A 72 -5.07 -2.57 -8.86
CA PHE A 72 -6.17 -3.53 -8.73
C PHE A 72 -6.91 -3.66 -10.05
N ASP A 73 -6.99 -4.88 -10.56
CA ASP A 73 -7.80 -5.21 -11.74
C ASP A 73 -9.27 -5.47 -11.36
N LEU A 74 -9.49 -5.99 -10.15
CA LEU A 74 -10.81 -6.32 -9.61
C LEU A 74 -11.11 -5.56 -8.33
N GLN A 75 -12.37 -5.58 -7.94
CA GLN A 75 -12.85 -4.95 -6.71
C GLN A 75 -12.56 -5.76 -5.44
N ASN A 76 -11.60 -6.69 -5.46
CA ASN A 76 -11.29 -7.57 -4.33
C ASN A 76 -9.81 -7.53 -3.97
N ALA A 77 -9.51 -7.19 -2.71
CA ALA A 77 -8.16 -7.16 -2.17
C ALA A 77 -8.00 -8.20 -1.05
N LEU A 78 -6.90 -8.93 -1.04
CA LEU A 78 -6.48 -9.71 0.13
C LEU A 78 -5.62 -8.80 1.01
N LEU A 79 -6.03 -8.65 2.27
CA LEU A 79 -5.23 -8.01 3.32
C LEU A 79 -4.67 -9.10 4.21
N THR A 80 -3.40 -9.00 4.57
CA THR A 80 -2.78 -10.01 5.42
C THR A 80 -1.65 -9.44 6.25
N LYS A 81 -1.55 -9.89 7.51
CA LYS A 81 -0.35 -9.72 8.32
C LYS A 81 0.66 -10.86 8.12
N LYS A 82 0.23 -11.96 7.50
CA LYS A 82 1.08 -13.11 7.18
C LYS A 82 1.34 -13.12 5.68
N LEU A 83 2.58 -12.86 5.29
CA LEU A 83 2.96 -12.79 3.87
C LEU A 83 2.92 -14.15 3.16
N ILE A 84 2.77 -15.25 3.92
CA ILE A 84 2.36 -16.56 3.42
C ILE A 84 0.94 -16.82 3.94
N PRO A 85 -0.11 -16.31 3.26
CA PRO A 85 -1.47 -16.49 3.70
C PRO A 85 -1.94 -17.94 3.44
N PRO A 86 -2.67 -18.57 4.38
CA PRO A 86 -3.24 -19.89 4.13
C PRO A 86 -4.27 -19.82 2.99
N LEU A 87 -4.09 -20.65 1.96
CA LEU A 87 -4.97 -20.68 0.77
C LEU A 87 -6.46 -20.93 1.08
N LYS A 88 -6.78 -21.46 2.27
CA LYS A 88 -8.15 -21.76 2.73
C LYS A 88 -9.01 -20.50 2.96
N ILE A 89 -8.41 -19.33 3.23
CA ILE A 89 -9.14 -18.08 3.54
C ILE A 89 -9.95 -17.54 2.35
N LEU A 90 -9.58 -17.89 1.12
CA LEU A 90 -10.29 -17.45 -0.10
C LEU A 90 -11.74 -17.94 -0.19
N LYS A 91 -12.14 -18.92 0.64
CA LYS A 91 -13.48 -19.53 0.63
C LYS A 91 -14.41 -18.99 1.74
N GLU A 92 -13.90 -18.22 2.70
CA GLU A 92 -14.69 -17.78 3.85
C GLU A 92 -15.52 -16.51 3.54
N LYS A 93 -16.75 -16.46 4.08
CA LYS A 93 -17.76 -15.46 3.69
C LYS A 93 -17.66 -14.11 4.43
N THR A 94 -17.05 -14.06 5.62
CA THR A 94 -17.05 -12.85 6.47
C THR A 94 -15.63 -12.35 6.73
N THR A 95 -15.31 -11.19 6.18
CA THR A 95 -13.98 -10.56 6.28
C THR A 95 -13.53 -10.33 7.72
N GLU A 96 -14.42 -9.85 8.60
CA GLU A 96 -14.07 -9.52 9.99
C GLU A 96 -13.56 -10.76 10.75
N LYS A 97 -14.32 -11.86 10.69
CA LYS A 97 -13.93 -13.14 11.31
C LYS A 97 -12.62 -13.70 10.75
N THR A 98 -12.41 -13.58 9.45
CA THR A 98 -11.15 -14.05 8.82
C THR A 98 -9.95 -13.24 9.33
N LEU A 99 -10.10 -11.92 9.44
CA LEU A 99 -9.06 -11.03 9.96
C LEU A 99 -8.77 -11.32 11.43
N GLU A 100 -9.80 -11.49 12.25
CA GLU A 100 -9.65 -11.82 13.68
C GLU A 100 -8.91 -13.15 13.89
N LEU A 101 -9.32 -14.20 13.19
CA LEU A 101 -8.77 -15.55 13.40
C LEU A 101 -7.39 -15.73 12.79
N ASN A 102 -7.18 -15.24 11.57
CA ASN A 102 -6.01 -15.59 10.76
C ASN A 102 -5.03 -14.42 10.57
N GLY A 103 -5.43 -13.19 10.93
CA GLY A 103 -4.70 -11.98 10.57
C GLY A 103 -4.75 -11.70 9.07
N CYS A 104 -5.73 -12.25 8.34
CA CYS A 104 -5.88 -12.04 6.90
C CYS A 104 -7.33 -12.18 6.45
N GLY A 105 -7.72 -11.42 5.43
CA GLY A 105 -9.10 -11.41 4.95
C GLY A 105 -9.26 -10.74 3.60
N VAL A 106 -10.30 -11.14 2.87
CA VAL A 106 -10.65 -10.56 1.57
C VAL A 106 -11.63 -9.41 1.78
N VAL A 107 -11.26 -8.24 1.28
CA VAL A 107 -12.09 -7.04 1.24
C VAL A 107 -12.65 -6.88 -0.16
N ARG A 108 -13.94 -6.56 -0.27
CA ARG A 108 -14.67 -6.38 -1.53
C ARG A 108 -15.01 -4.92 -1.77
N ASN A 109 -15.45 -4.60 -2.99
CA ASN A 109 -15.80 -3.25 -3.44
C ASN A 109 -14.61 -2.28 -3.40
N VAL A 110 -13.40 -2.76 -3.69
CA VAL A 110 -12.18 -1.95 -3.82
C VAL A 110 -12.17 -1.21 -5.14
N LYS A 111 -11.86 0.08 -5.14
CA LYS A 111 -11.76 0.86 -6.37
C LYS A 111 -10.64 0.30 -7.26
N ARG A 112 -10.96 0.04 -8.53
CA ARG A 112 -9.99 -0.42 -9.52
C ARG A 112 -9.03 0.69 -9.94
N GLY A 113 -7.88 0.28 -10.49
CA GLY A 113 -6.87 1.18 -11.02
C GLY A 113 -5.60 1.24 -10.17
N ILE A 114 -4.85 2.33 -10.32
CA ILE A 114 -3.55 2.53 -9.66
C ILE A 114 -3.75 3.00 -8.23
N TRP A 115 -3.02 2.39 -7.32
CA TRP A 115 -2.97 2.70 -5.89
C TRP A 115 -1.55 3.06 -5.49
N ILE A 116 -1.43 4.08 -4.64
CA ILE A 116 -0.16 4.46 -4.03
C ILE A 116 -0.09 3.81 -2.65
N ALA A 117 1.01 3.12 -2.38
CA ALA A 117 1.30 2.51 -1.09
C ALA A 117 2.35 3.35 -0.36
N ASP A 118 1.99 3.81 0.83
CA ASP A 118 2.88 4.54 1.72
C ASP A 118 2.88 3.85 3.10
N SER A 119 4.05 3.79 3.74
CA SER A 119 4.21 3.57 5.17
C SER A 119 4.26 4.93 5.85
N GLN A 120 3.30 5.23 6.72
CA GLN A 120 3.23 6.51 7.43
C GLN A 120 2.66 6.35 8.84
N LEU A 121 3.16 7.18 9.76
CA LEU A 121 2.33 7.75 10.82
C LEU A 121 1.34 8.75 10.17
N VAL A 122 0.10 8.30 9.98
CA VAL A 122 -0.89 8.93 9.11
C VAL A 122 -1.28 10.35 9.55
N ARG A 123 -1.47 11.24 8.56
CA ARG A 123 -2.37 12.41 8.63
C ARG A 123 -3.58 12.27 7.68
N CYS A 124 -4.70 12.89 8.02
CA CYS A 124 -5.96 12.87 7.25
C CYS A 124 -5.87 13.68 5.94
N PRO A 125 -6.09 13.07 4.77
CA PRO A 125 -5.85 13.71 3.46
C PRO A 125 -6.92 14.75 3.06
N VAL A 126 -7.99 14.90 3.84
CA VAL A 126 -9.07 15.86 3.56
C VAL A 126 -8.78 17.23 4.15
N CYS A 127 -8.09 17.31 5.29
CA CYS A 127 -7.84 18.59 5.96
C CYS A 127 -6.38 18.83 6.36
N ASP A 128 -5.49 17.82 6.24
CA ASP A 128 -4.07 17.90 6.60
C ASP A 128 -3.81 18.40 8.05
N LEU A 129 -4.84 18.37 8.90
CA LEU A 129 -4.76 18.72 10.31
C LEU A 129 -4.21 17.53 11.10
N ASN A 130 -3.32 17.81 12.05
CA ASN A 130 -2.75 16.83 12.97
C ASN A 130 -3.80 16.15 13.88
N THR A 131 -5.05 16.63 13.90
CA THR A 131 -6.15 16.18 14.77
C THR A 131 -7.26 15.45 14.03
N CYS A 132 -7.17 15.29 12.71
CA CYS A 132 -8.15 14.53 11.93
C CYS A 132 -7.62 13.12 11.66
N ASP A 133 -8.36 12.10 12.04
CA ASP A 133 -8.05 10.70 11.68
C ASP A 133 -8.56 10.31 10.28
N GLY A 134 -9.46 11.12 9.71
CA GLY A 134 -10.39 10.66 8.69
C GLY A 134 -11.33 9.60 9.27
N LYS A 135 -12.54 9.42 8.72
CA LYS A 135 -13.39 8.32 9.19
C LYS A 135 -12.94 7.01 8.55
N LEU A 136 -11.89 6.43 9.13
CA LEU A 136 -11.49 5.06 8.86
C LEU A 136 -12.50 4.13 9.52
N ILE A 137 -12.96 3.14 8.76
CA ILE A 137 -13.84 2.09 9.23
C ILE A 137 -12.95 0.90 9.59
N LEU A 138 -12.97 0.50 10.86
CA LEU A 138 -12.33 -0.73 11.31
C LEU A 138 -13.06 -1.92 10.68
N LEU A 139 -12.32 -2.76 9.95
CA LEU A 139 -12.81 -4.03 9.41
C LEU A 139 -12.57 -5.21 10.34
N GLY A 140 -11.60 -5.09 11.25
CA GLY A 140 -11.25 -6.17 12.16
C GLY A 140 -9.86 -5.97 12.74
N SER A 141 -9.55 -6.77 13.75
CA SER A 141 -8.25 -6.75 14.42
C SER A 141 -7.77 -8.16 14.74
N HIS A 142 -6.47 -8.36 14.75
CA HIS A 142 -5.84 -9.63 15.11
C HIS A 142 -4.85 -9.42 16.25
N ASN A 143 -4.89 -10.32 17.24
CA ASN A 143 -3.95 -10.31 18.36
C ASN A 143 -3.01 -11.50 18.26
N GLU A 144 -1.73 -11.22 18.14
CA GLU A 144 -0.66 -12.20 18.33
C GLU A 144 -0.12 -12.00 19.74
N LYS A 145 -0.48 -12.89 20.68
CA LYS A 145 -0.14 -12.76 22.11
C LYS A 145 1.15 -13.49 22.49
N LYS A 146 2.10 -13.54 21.56
CA LYS A 146 3.39 -14.21 21.69
C LYS A 146 4.42 -13.39 20.93
N GLN A 147 5.68 -13.53 21.32
CA GLN A 147 6.80 -12.92 20.61
C GLN A 147 6.67 -13.11 19.10
N ALA A 148 6.67 -11.98 18.40
CA ALA A 148 6.66 -11.93 16.94
C ALA A 148 8.09 -11.62 16.44
N ASP A 149 8.59 -12.42 15.50
CA ASP A 149 9.91 -12.20 14.89
C ASP A 149 9.92 -10.97 13.96
N GLY A 150 8.75 -10.53 13.51
CA GLY A 150 8.61 -9.40 12.60
C GLY A 150 7.17 -8.90 12.47
N ALA A 151 7.03 -7.61 12.19
CA ALA A 151 5.79 -6.98 11.75
C ALA A 151 5.73 -7.06 10.22
N CYS A 152 4.63 -7.56 9.67
CA CYS A 152 4.46 -7.74 8.24
C CYS A 152 3.06 -7.36 7.80
N ALA A 153 2.97 -6.62 6.69
CA ALA A 153 1.70 -6.29 6.07
C ALA A 153 1.76 -6.53 4.56
N GLY A 154 0.73 -7.15 4.01
CA GLY A 154 0.61 -7.44 2.59
C GLY A 154 -0.78 -7.11 2.05
N ILE A 155 -0.80 -6.53 0.85
CA ILE A 155 -2.01 -6.22 0.08
C ILE A 155 -1.85 -6.79 -1.32
N PHE A 156 -2.82 -7.59 -1.75
CA PHE A 156 -2.77 -8.29 -3.04
C PHE A 156 -4.08 -8.14 -3.80
N ASP A 157 -4.01 -7.99 -5.12
CA ASP A 157 -5.15 -8.32 -5.98
C ASP A 157 -5.41 -9.84 -5.92
N VAL A 158 -6.60 -10.22 -5.47
CA VAL A 158 -6.96 -11.62 -5.20
C VAL A 158 -6.82 -12.51 -6.43
N LYS A 159 -7.14 -12.00 -7.63
CA LYS A 159 -7.06 -12.80 -8.86
C LYS A 159 -5.62 -13.00 -9.30
N ARG A 160 -4.75 -12.07 -8.94
CA ARG A 160 -3.34 -12.09 -9.34
C ARG A 160 -2.45 -12.87 -8.37
N LEU A 161 -2.94 -13.25 -7.18
CA LEU A 161 -2.19 -14.02 -6.15
C LEU A 161 -1.41 -15.23 -6.67
N LYS A 162 -1.95 -15.96 -7.65
CA LYS A 162 -1.32 -17.18 -8.20
C LYS A 162 -0.45 -16.90 -9.44
N ASN A 163 -0.35 -15.66 -9.88
CA ASN A 163 0.44 -15.31 -11.05
C ASN A 163 1.92 -15.17 -10.68
N CYS A 164 2.79 -15.41 -11.65
CA CYS A 164 4.21 -15.08 -11.53
C CYS A 164 4.44 -13.60 -11.20
N SER A 165 3.52 -12.71 -11.60
CA SER A 165 3.60 -11.29 -11.29
C SER A 165 3.42 -10.96 -9.81
N THR A 166 3.05 -11.88 -8.93
CA THR A 166 2.96 -11.66 -7.47
C THR A 166 3.87 -12.58 -6.66
N SER A 167 4.55 -13.54 -7.30
CA SER A 167 5.34 -14.56 -6.59
C SER A 167 6.53 -13.97 -5.84
N ALA A 168 7.13 -12.89 -6.34
CA ALA A 168 8.24 -12.20 -5.68
C ALA A 168 7.87 -11.71 -4.27
N VAL A 169 6.63 -11.26 -4.07
CA VAL A 169 6.14 -10.84 -2.74
C VAL A 169 6.08 -12.00 -1.76
N LEU A 170 5.74 -13.20 -2.26
CA LEU A 170 5.58 -14.40 -1.45
C LEU A 170 6.91 -15.12 -1.16
N ASP A 171 7.97 -14.84 -1.94
CA ASP A 171 9.32 -15.38 -1.72
C ASP A 171 10.11 -14.52 -0.73
N LEU A 172 9.75 -14.65 0.55
CA LEU A 172 10.29 -13.83 1.65
C LEU A 172 11.82 -13.85 1.73
N LYS A 173 12.46 -14.96 1.37
CA LYS A 173 13.92 -15.12 1.45
C LYS A 173 14.66 -14.15 0.53
N THR A 174 14.02 -13.69 -0.54
CA THR A 174 14.65 -12.82 -1.54
C THR A 174 14.73 -11.37 -1.11
N TRP A 175 13.85 -10.91 -0.22
CA TRP A 175 13.71 -9.48 0.05
C TRP A 175 13.63 -9.11 1.53
N VAL A 176 13.15 -9.98 2.42
CA VAL A 176 13.03 -9.69 3.86
C VAL A 176 14.40 -9.37 4.49
N GLY A 177 14.40 -8.59 5.58
CA GLY A 177 15.61 -8.29 6.33
C GLY A 177 16.22 -9.55 6.93
N LYS A 178 17.56 -9.61 7.03
CA LYS A 178 18.21 -10.61 7.88
C LYS A 178 17.77 -10.38 9.34
N PRO A 179 17.76 -11.39 10.24
CA PRO A 179 17.18 -11.27 11.59
C PRO A 179 17.60 -10.02 12.38
N ASN A 180 18.85 -9.56 12.27
CA ASN A 180 19.37 -8.39 12.98
C ASN A 180 19.23 -7.07 12.19
N TYR A 181 18.50 -7.09 11.08
CA TYR A 181 18.23 -5.93 10.24
C TYR A 181 16.86 -5.37 10.59
N TRP A 182 16.85 -4.29 11.36
CA TRP A 182 15.65 -3.68 11.93
C TRP A 182 14.99 -2.64 11.03
N GLN A 183 15.62 -2.26 9.91
CA GLN A 183 14.98 -1.33 8.99
C GLN A 183 13.89 -2.04 8.19
N PRO A 184 12.71 -1.40 8.01
CA PRO A 184 11.66 -1.93 7.18
C PRO A 184 12.16 -2.17 5.75
N LYS A 185 11.69 -3.27 5.17
CA LYS A 185 11.83 -3.55 3.75
C LYS A 185 10.46 -3.71 3.13
N SER A 186 10.38 -3.43 1.85
CA SER A 186 9.18 -3.58 1.07
C SER A 186 9.44 -4.34 -0.22
N MET A 187 8.48 -5.15 -0.65
CA MET A 187 8.46 -5.78 -1.96
C MET A 187 7.19 -5.41 -2.70
N ILE A 188 7.36 -5.03 -3.97
CA ILE A 188 6.29 -4.52 -4.80
C ILE A 188 6.31 -5.25 -6.12
N THR A 189 5.12 -5.56 -6.59
CA THR A 189 4.89 -6.01 -7.94
C THR A 189 3.69 -5.26 -8.52
N PRO A 190 3.40 -5.39 -9.82
CA PRO A 190 2.30 -4.66 -10.45
C PRO A 190 0.92 -4.83 -9.78
N TYR A 191 0.73 -5.87 -8.97
CA TYR A 191 -0.57 -6.24 -8.38
C TYR A 191 -0.50 -6.60 -6.88
N ALA A 192 0.63 -6.33 -6.23
CA ALA A 192 0.81 -6.63 -4.82
C ALA A 192 1.88 -5.74 -4.20
N VAL A 193 1.71 -5.47 -2.91
CA VAL A 193 2.70 -4.78 -2.09
C VAL A 193 2.78 -5.48 -0.74
N ALA A 194 4.00 -5.61 -0.23
CA ALA A 194 4.26 -6.07 1.12
C ALA A 194 5.35 -5.25 1.79
N VAL A 195 5.27 -5.20 3.12
CA VAL A 195 6.29 -4.64 4.00
C VAL A 195 6.59 -5.67 5.08
N ASN A 196 7.85 -5.75 5.47
CA ASN A 196 8.31 -6.51 6.62
C ASN A 196 9.32 -5.66 7.41
N THR A 197 9.24 -5.73 8.73
CA THR A 197 10.27 -5.24 9.64
C THR A 197 10.52 -6.31 10.68
N ASN A 198 11.77 -6.73 10.88
CA ASN A 198 12.11 -7.63 11.98
C ASN A 198 11.94 -6.90 13.31
N LEU A 199 11.54 -7.63 14.35
CA LEU A 199 11.26 -7.07 15.66
C LEU A 199 12.21 -7.64 16.70
N GLN A 200 12.57 -6.81 17.67
CA GLN A 200 13.23 -7.25 18.89
C GLN A 200 12.24 -8.07 19.75
N GLU A 201 12.72 -8.64 20.85
CA GLU A 201 11.87 -9.35 21.81
C GLU A 201 10.67 -8.48 22.23
N ASN A 202 9.47 -9.08 22.23
CA ASN A 202 8.21 -8.39 22.45
C ASN A 202 7.14 -9.35 22.99
N GLU A 203 6.07 -8.77 23.54
CA GLU A 203 4.92 -9.54 24.06
C GLU A 203 3.90 -9.90 22.97
N GLY A 204 4.15 -9.44 21.74
CA GLY A 204 3.38 -9.74 20.55
C GLY A 204 2.88 -8.50 19.83
N LEU A 205 1.84 -8.68 19.00
CA LEU A 205 1.34 -7.65 18.10
C LEU A 205 -0.18 -7.52 18.16
N HIS A 206 -0.66 -6.28 18.21
CA HIS A 206 -2.02 -5.89 17.91
C HIS A 206 -2.11 -5.32 16.50
N VAL A 207 -2.78 -6.05 15.61
CA VAL A 207 -2.96 -5.66 14.21
C VAL A 207 -4.38 -5.15 13.99
N LYS A 208 -4.55 -4.01 13.31
CA LYS A 208 -5.86 -3.48 12.90
C LYS A 208 -5.90 -3.25 11.39
N PHE A 209 -7.05 -3.55 10.81
CA PHE A 209 -7.33 -3.36 9.39
C PHE A 209 -8.42 -2.32 9.22
N HIS A 210 -8.14 -1.25 8.49
CA HIS A 210 -9.07 -0.17 8.26
C HIS A 210 -9.26 0.11 6.78
N VAL A 211 -10.42 0.67 6.44
CA VAL A 211 -10.73 1.16 5.10
C VAL A 211 -11.42 2.50 5.11
N MET A 212 -11.33 3.22 4.00
CA MET A 212 -12.11 4.42 3.73
C MET A 212 -12.93 4.21 2.45
N LYS A 213 -14.19 4.61 2.47
CA LYS A 213 -15.10 4.55 1.32
C LYS A 213 -15.35 5.94 0.73
N SER A 214 -15.58 6.00 -0.57
CA SER A 214 -16.03 7.21 -1.27
C SER A 214 -17.51 7.49 -0.98
N GLY A 215 -17.82 7.95 0.23
CA GLY A 215 -19.20 8.15 0.71
C GLY A 215 -19.81 6.89 1.35
N LYS A 216 -21.09 6.96 1.77
CA LYS A 216 -21.74 5.94 2.60
C LYS A 216 -21.74 4.54 1.97
N ASN A 217 -21.99 4.46 0.67
CA ASN A 217 -22.07 3.21 -0.10
C ASN A 217 -21.05 3.14 -1.24
N GLY A 218 -20.02 4.00 -1.23
CA GLY A 218 -19.03 4.05 -2.29
C GLY A 218 -18.01 2.92 -2.25
N GLU A 219 -17.19 2.85 -3.31
CA GLU A 219 -16.02 1.99 -3.38
C GLU A 219 -15.01 2.33 -2.28
N ILE A 220 -14.23 1.34 -1.86
CA ILE A 220 -13.09 1.51 -0.96
C ILE A 220 -11.96 2.17 -1.74
N VAL A 221 -11.48 3.29 -1.21
CA VAL A 221 -10.47 4.17 -1.82
C VAL A 221 -9.22 4.33 -0.98
N SER A 222 -9.21 3.81 0.25
CA SER A 222 -8.02 3.72 1.10
C SER A 222 -8.10 2.48 1.97
N ILE A 223 -6.95 1.88 2.22
CA ILE A 223 -6.76 0.69 3.06
C ILE A 223 -5.58 0.98 3.99
N ARG A 224 -5.71 0.63 5.26
CA ARG A 224 -4.61 0.71 6.23
C ARG A 224 -4.52 -0.59 7.02
N ILE A 225 -3.29 -1.07 7.16
CA ILE A 225 -2.92 -2.13 8.09
C ILE A 225 -1.99 -1.47 9.10
N SER A 226 -2.30 -1.57 10.39
CA SER A 226 -1.45 -1.04 11.46
C SER A 226 -1.08 -2.16 12.41
N GLU A 227 0.19 -2.27 12.75
CA GLU A 227 0.73 -3.25 13.68
C GLU A 227 1.36 -2.50 14.85
N GLN A 228 0.92 -2.81 16.07
CA GLN A 228 1.38 -2.19 17.30
C GLN A 228 1.91 -3.28 18.24
N LEU A 229 3.07 -3.07 18.86
CA LEU A 229 3.58 -3.96 19.90
C LEU A 229 2.63 -3.98 21.10
N LEU A 230 2.42 -5.17 21.65
CA LEU A 230 1.68 -5.35 22.91
C LEU A 230 2.54 -4.96 24.11
#